data_AF-A0A1F9UIP5-F1
#
_entry.id   AF-A0A1F9UIP5-F1
#
_cell.length_a   1.000
_cell.length_b   1.000
_cell.length_c   1.000
_cell.angle_alpha   90.00
_cell.angle_beta   90.00
_cell.angle_gamma   90.00
#
_symmetry.space_group_name_H-M   'P 1'
#
loop_
_entity.id
_entity.type
_entity.pdbx_description
1 polymer ?
#
loop_
_entity_poly.entity_id
_entity_poly.type
_entity_poly.pdbx_seq_one_letter_code
_entity_poly.pdbx_strand_id
1 'polypeptide(L)'
;MAKTKAAKPKAAKAKKTKTTSADATDVKELRSADRVMEAVLQETRVEAETPRLDVWVAIECPHCNEGVELHVIADMDGQSIDQDCAVCCRSYVAHVEIDEGEAHVGVEAA
;
A
#
# COMPACT_ATOMS: atom_id res chain seq x y z
N MET A 1 4.95 -47.69 -68.82
CA MET A 1 4.76 -46.24 -69.01
C MET A 1 3.40 -45.84 -68.44
N ALA A 2 3.37 -44.99 -67.42
CA ALA A 2 2.23 -44.11 -67.09
C ALA A 2 2.65 -43.23 -65.90
N LYS A 3 2.92 -41.95 -66.16
CA LYS A 3 3.25 -40.93 -65.15
C LYS A 3 1.95 -40.23 -64.76
N THR A 4 1.63 -40.16 -63.47
CA THR A 4 0.63 -39.22 -62.94
C THR A 4 1.31 -38.21 -62.02
N LYS A 5 1.01 -36.94 -62.30
CA LYS A 5 1.76 -35.75 -61.94
C LYS A 5 1.11 -35.10 -60.70
N ALA A 6 1.91 -34.83 -59.68
CA ALA A 6 1.48 -34.16 -58.45
C ALA A 6 1.06 -32.70 -58.71
N ALA A 7 -0.08 -32.28 -58.15
CA ALA A 7 -0.52 -30.90 -58.09
C ALA A 7 -0.27 -30.34 -56.68
N LYS A 8 0.44 -29.22 -56.59
CA LYS A 8 0.90 -28.58 -55.35
C LYS A 8 0.04 -27.32 -55.12
N PRO A 9 -0.68 -27.15 -53.99
CA PRO A 9 -1.43 -25.93 -53.77
C PRO A 9 -0.48 -24.77 -53.40
N LYS A 10 -0.75 -23.61 -54.00
CA LYS A 10 0.01 -22.36 -53.81
C LYS A 10 -0.25 -21.78 -52.43
N ALA A 11 0.83 -21.40 -51.73
CA ALA A 11 0.77 -20.70 -50.46
C ALA A 11 0.09 -19.32 -50.62
N ALA A 12 -1.01 -19.11 -49.88
CA ALA A 12 -1.65 -17.82 -49.76
C ALA A 12 -0.79 -16.91 -48.87
N LYS A 13 -0.35 -15.78 -49.41
CA LYS A 13 0.39 -14.75 -48.66
C LYS A 13 -0.56 -14.14 -47.62
N ALA A 14 -0.22 -14.27 -46.35
CA ALA A 14 -0.88 -13.60 -45.24
C ALA A 14 -0.81 -12.07 -45.45
N LYS A 15 -1.98 -11.43 -45.58
CA LYS A 15 -2.12 -9.97 -45.58
C LYS A 15 -1.71 -9.45 -44.20
N LYS A 16 -0.66 -8.63 -44.12
CA LYS A 16 -0.35 -7.82 -42.94
C LYS A 16 -1.47 -6.79 -42.76
N THR A 17 -2.30 -7.00 -41.74
CA THR A 17 -3.34 -6.05 -41.33
C THR A 17 -2.68 -4.77 -40.85
N LYS A 18 -3.08 -3.64 -41.42
CA LYS A 18 -2.63 -2.29 -41.06
C LYS A 18 -3.38 -1.87 -39.80
N THR A 19 -2.76 -2.03 -38.63
CA THR A 19 -3.24 -1.44 -37.37
C THR A 19 -3.44 0.06 -37.55
N THR A 20 -4.67 0.53 -37.39
CA THR A 20 -5.05 1.94 -37.50
C THR A 20 -4.67 2.67 -36.21
N SER A 21 -4.37 3.98 -36.30
CA SER A 21 -3.92 4.78 -35.15
C SER A 21 -4.93 4.83 -33.99
N ALA A 22 -6.22 4.56 -34.24
CA ALA A 22 -7.25 4.45 -33.21
C ALA A 22 -7.06 3.20 -32.33
N ASP A 23 -6.65 2.09 -32.93
CA ASP A 23 -6.33 0.82 -32.24
C ASP A 23 -5.06 0.98 -31.38
N ALA A 24 -4.09 1.76 -31.86
CA ALA A 24 -2.89 2.07 -31.09
C ALA A 24 -3.17 2.98 -29.88
N THR A 25 -4.11 3.93 -30.00
CA THR A 25 -4.54 4.77 -28.87
C THR A 25 -5.31 3.95 -27.85
N ASP A 26 -6.27 3.12 -28.28
CA ASP A 26 -7.06 2.23 -27.41
C ASP A 26 -6.16 1.27 -26.60
N VAL A 27 -5.19 0.64 -27.27
CA VAL A 27 -4.18 -0.23 -26.63
C VAL A 27 -3.30 0.55 -25.64
N LYS A 28 -3.02 1.83 -25.91
CA LYS A 28 -2.25 2.68 -24.99
C LYS A 28 -3.06 3.03 -23.75
N GLU A 29 -4.33 3.38 -23.91
CA GLU A 29 -5.25 3.69 -22.80
C GLU A 29 -5.48 2.46 -21.91
N LEU A 30 -5.70 1.28 -22.51
CA LEU A 30 -5.79 0.00 -21.79
C LEU A 30 -4.54 -0.30 -20.97
N ARG A 31 -3.34 -0.10 -21.54
CA ARG A 31 -2.07 -0.28 -20.80
C ARG A 31 -1.87 0.75 -19.69
N SER A 32 -2.31 1.98 -19.90
CA SER A 32 -2.30 3.03 -18.87
C SER A 32 -3.23 2.64 -17.72
N ALA A 33 -4.44 2.19 -18.03
CA ALA A 33 -5.43 1.76 -17.04
C ALA A 33 -4.94 0.54 -16.24
N ASP A 34 -4.34 -0.44 -16.89
CA ASP A 34 -3.74 -1.62 -16.26
C ASP A 34 -2.66 -1.23 -15.24
N ARG A 35 -1.76 -0.30 -15.62
CA ARG A 35 -0.73 0.24 -14.71
C ARG A 35 -1.30 0.99 -13.52
N VAL A 36 -2.36 1.78 -13.72
CA VAL A 36 -3.03 2.50 -12.62
C VAL A 36 -3.68 1.51 -11.66
N MET A 37 -4.36 0.49 -12.18
CA MET A 37 -4.94 -0.57 -11.37
C MET A 37 -3.87 -1.33 -10.58
N GLU A 38 -2.74 -1.65 -11.21
CA GLU A 38 -1.62 -2.32 -10.56
C GLU A 38 -1.02 -1.45 -9.43
N ALA A 39 -0.86 -0.15 -9.65
CA ALA A 39 -0.39 0.79 -8.64
C ALA A 39 -1.35 0.88 -7.44
N VAL A 40 -2.66 1.05 -7.68
CA VAL A 40 -3.66 1.13 -6.61
C VAL A 40 -3.72 -0.16 -5.79
N LEU A 41 -3.64 -1.32 -6.45
CA LEU A 41 -3.58 -2.63 -5.78
C LEU A 41 -2.31 -2.77 -4.93
N GLN A 42 -1.20 -2.22 -5.38
CA GLN A 42 0.05 -2.23 -4.63
C GLN A 42 -0.02 -1.30 -3.41
N GLU A 43 -0.61 -0.11 -3.54
CA GLU A 43 -0.85 0.80 -2.41
C GLU A 43 -1.80 0.19 -1.37
N THR A 44 -2.94 -0.37 -1.79
CA THR A 44 -3.87 -1.05 -0.87
C THR A 44 -3.27 -2.29 -0.23
N ARG A 45 -2.37 -2.99 -0.92
CA ARG A 45 -1.62 -4.08 -0.31
C ARG A 45 -0.74 -3.55 0.81
N VAL A 46 0.08 -2.51 0.57
CA VAL A 46 0.97 -1.88 1.57
C VAL A 46 0.19 -1.45 2.83
N GLU A 47 -0.99 -0.85 2.64
CA GLU A 47 -1.89 -0.47 3.74
C GLU A 47 -2.47 -1.67 4.52
N ALA A 48 -2.57 -2.85 3.89
CA ALA A 48 -3.02 -4.07 4.55
C ALA A 48 -1.89 -4.83 5.27
N GLU A 49 -0.62 -4.59 4.91
CA GLU A 49 0.55 -5.23 5.54
C GLU A 49 0.96 -4.53 6.83
N THR A 50 0.54 -3.28 7.04
CA THR A 50 0.82 -2.58 8.30
C THR A 50 0.10 -3.26 9.46
N PRO A 51 0.84 -3.76 10.46
CA PRO A 51 0.26 -4.47 11.58
C PRO A 51 -0.59 -3.49 12.40
N ARG A 52 -1.89 -3.79 12.51
CA ARG A 52 -2.73 -3.15 13.53
C ARG A 52 -2.21 -3.53 14.90
N LEU A 53 -1.70 -2.55 15.63
CA LEU A 53 -1.19 -2.75 16.96
C LEU A 53 -2.24 -2.33 17.99
N ASP A 54 -2.56 -3.25 18.90
CA ASP A 54 -3.45 -3.04 20.04
C ASP A 54 -2.69 -3.45 21.30
N VAL A 55 -2.16 -2.47 22.02
CA VAL A 55 -1.26 -2.73 23.16
C VAL A 55 -1.45 -1.68 24.25
N TRP A 56 -1.27 -2.11 25.49
CA TRP A 56 -1.22 -1.24 26.66
C TRP A 56 0.24 -0.98 27.03
N VAL A 57 0.64 0.29 27.08
CA VAL A 57 2.01 0.71 27.38
C VAL A 57 2.00 1.58 28.62
N ALA A 58 2.84 1.25 29.60
CA ALA A 58 3.05 2.10 30.76
C ALA A 58 3.99 3.25 30.40
N ILE A 59 3.52 4.48 30.50
CA ILE A 59 4.29 5.70 30.25
C ILE A 59 4.30 6.60 31.48
N GLU A 60 5.27 7.49 31.57
CA GLU A 60 5.36 8.47 32.66
C GLU A 60 4.98 9.86 32.13
N CYS A 61 4.12 10.57 32.85
CA CYS A 61 3.75 11.93 32.46
C CYS A 61 4.96 12.88 32.55
N PRO A 62 5.28 13.67 31.51
CA PRO A 62 6.42 14.59 31.52
C PRO A 62 6.27 15.77 32.51
N HIS A 63 5.05 16.00 33.03
CA HIS A 63 4.77 17.12 33.94
C HIS A 63 4.80 16.74 35.42
N CYS A 64 4.25 15.58 35.78
CA CYS A 64 4.11 15.15 37.18
C CYS A 64 4.80 13.82 37.49
N ASN A 65 5.42 13.17 36.49
CA ASN A 65 6.11 11.89 36.61
C ASN A 65 5.25 10.76 37.19
N GLU A 66 3.92 10.86 37.02
CA GLU A 66 3.03 9.78 37.41
C GLU A 66 2.97 8.74 36.28
N GLY A 67 3.05 7.46 36.63
CA GLY A 67 2.89 6.36 35.69
C GLY A 67 1.42 6.19 35.29
N VAL A 68 1.15 6.23 34.00
CA VAL A 68 -0.17 6.04 33.41
C VAL A 68 -0.11 4.93 32.36
N GLU A 69 -1.19 4.16 32.25
CA GLU A 69 -1.33 3.14 31.22
C GLU A 69 -2.01 3.76 29.99
N LEU A 70 -1.29 3.81 28.88
CA LEU A 70 -1.79 4.32 27.61
C LEU A 70 -2.21 3.15 26.71
N HIS A 71 -3.46 3.17 26.27
CA HIS A 71 -3.95 2.24 25.25
C HIS A 71 -3.59 2.76 23.87
N VAL A 72 -2.67 2.08 23.20
CA VAL A 72 -2.22 2.42 21.86
C VAL A 72 -2.91 1.51 20.86
N ILE A 73 -3.78 2.13 20.04
CA ILE A 73 -4.40 1.49 18.88
C ILE A 73 -3.88 2.22 17.64
N ALA A 74 -2.86 1.64 17.01
CA ALA A 74 -2.21 2.24 15.85
C ALA A 74 -2.42 1.34 14.61
N ASP A 75 -3.03 1.92 13.58
CA ASP A 75 -3.16 1.30 12.26
C ASP A 75 -1.94 1.61 11.37
N MET A 76 -1.23 2.71 11.65
CA MET A 76 -0.14 3.27 10.86
C MET A 76 1.02 3.68 11.77
N ASP A 77 2.24 3.64 11.23
CA ASP A 77 3.43 4.20 11.88
C ASP A 77 3.38 5.73 11.97
N GLY A 78 4.04 6.30 12.99
CA GLY A 78 4.19 7.74 13.18
C GLY A 78 2.93 8.45 13.67
N GLN A 79 2.06 7.75 14.39
CA GLN A 79 0.84 8.33 14.94
C GLN A 79 1.16 9.13 16.21
N SER A 80 0.72 10.39 16.26
CA SER A 80 0.75 11.21 17.47
C SER A 80 -0.63 11.21 18.12
N ILE A 81 -0.68 10.92 19.42
CA ILE A 81 -1.90 10.89 20.22
C ILE A 81 -1.80 11.99 21.28
N ASP A 82 -2.75 12.92 21.26
CA ASP A 82 -2.90 13.92 22.33
C ASP A 82 -3.69 13.29 23.49
N GLN A 83 -3.16 13.37 24.70
CA GLN A 83 -3.77 12.82 25.91
C GLN A 83 -3.59 13.78 27.07
N ASP A 84 -4.61 13.83 27.93
CA ASP A 84 -4.57 14.58 29.17
C ASP A 84 -4.15 13.67 30.34
N CYS A 85 -3.26 14.15 31.19
CA CYS A 85 -2.91 13.43 32.40
C CYS A 85 -4.07 13.47 33.40
N ALA A 86 -4.54 12.30 33.86
CA ALA A 86 -5.62 12.18 34.86
C ALA A 86 -5.30 12.79 36.24
N VAL A 87 -4.03 13.15 36.48
CA VAL A 87 -3.50 13.60 37.77
C VAL A 87 -3.26 15.09 37.77
N CYS A 88 -2.42 15.58 36.83
CA CYS A 88 -2.05 16.98 36.74
C CYS A 88 -2.90 17.77 35.73
N CYS A 89 -3.80 17.12 35.00
CA CYS A 89 -4.69 17.72 34.01
C CYS A 89 -3.95 18.54 32.94
N ARG A 90 -2.69 18.17 32.64
CA ARG A 90 -1.91 18.75 31.56
C ARG A 90 -1.87 17.80 30.38
N SER A 91 -1.99 18.37 29.20
CA SER A 91 -1.85 17.66 27.95
C SER A 91 -0.38 17.26 27.72
N TYR A 92 -0.23 16.12 27.08
CA TYR A 92 1.03 15.61 26.58
C TYR A 92 0.77 14.90 25.26
N VAL A 93 1.78 14.90 24.39
CA VAL A 93 1.71 14.21 23.11
C VAL A 93 2.50 12.92 23.23
N ALA A 94 1.85 11.80 22.92
CA ALA A 94 2.48 10.49 22.79
C ALA A 94 2.73 10.22 21.30
N HIS A 95 4.00 10.08 20.91
CA HIS A 95 4.40 9.64 19.58
C HIS A 95 4.58 8.14 19.56
N VAL A 96 3.86 7.49 18.65
CA VAL A 96 3.89 6.04 18.48
C VAL A 96 4.66 5.72 17.21
N GLU A 97 5.76 5.01 17.37
CA GLU A 97 6.58 4.45 16.29
C GLU A 97 6.43 2.93 16.33
N ILE A 98 6.16 2.30 15.18
CA ILE A 98 5.99 0.86 15.05
C ILE A 98 7.24 0.30 14.36
N ASP A 99 8.11 -0.36 15.12
CA ASP A 99 9.33 -0.99 14.59
C ASP A 99 9.22 -2.51 14.71
N GLU A 100 9.37 -3.22 13.59
CA GLU A 100 9.30 -4.69 13.53
C GLU A 100 8.08 -5.36 14.21
N GLY A 101 6.99 -4.61 14.44
CA GLY A 101 5.78 -5.08 15.13
C GLY A 101 5.76 -4.80 16.64
N GLU A 102 6.71 -4.06 17.18
CA GLU A 102 6.69 -3.51 18.54
C GLU A 102 6.37 -2.00 18.51
N ALA A 103 5.54 -1.52 19.45
CA ALA A 103 5.30 -0.09 19.62
C ALA A 103 6.33 0.53 20.56
N HIS A 104 7.00 1.55 20.04
CA HIS A 104 7.80 2.48 20.82
C HIS A 104 6.97 3.74 21.06
N VAL A 105 6.80 4.12 22.32
CA VAL A 105 6.02 5.30 22.70
C VAL A 105 6.96 6.34 23.32
N GLY A 106 7.17 7.43 22.59
CA GLY A 106 7.84 8.63 23.11
C GLY A 106 6.81 9.61 23.65
N VAL A 107 7.07 10.25 24.78
CA VAL A 107 6.14 11.23 25.37
C VAL A 107 6.81 12.58 25.47
N GLU A 108 6.15 13.62 24.97
CA GLU A 108 6.60 15.00 25.10
C GLU A 108 5.53 15.89 25.73
N ALA A 109 5.99 16.94 26.41
CA ALA A 109 5.09 17.96 26.96
C ALA A 109 4.54 18.81 25.80
N ALA A 110 3.20 18.89 25.72
CA ALA A 110 2.48 19.74 24.77
C ALA A 110 2.63 21.25 25.09
#